data_AF-A0A946M8P7-F1
#
_entry.id   AF-A0A946M8P7-F1
#
_cell.length_a   1.000
_cell.length_b   1.000
_cell.length_c   1.000
_cell.angle_alpha   90.00
_cell.angle_beta   90.00
_cell.angle_gamma   90.00
#
_symmetry.space_group_name_H-M   'P 1'
#
loop_
_entity.id
_entity.type
_entity.pdbx_description
1 polymer ?
#
loop_
_entity_poly.entity_id
_entity_poly.type
_entity_poly.pdbx_seq_one_letter_code
_entity_poly.pdbx_strand_id
1 'polypeptide(L)'
;MKKILLILFILLTPFQVMALPGLDDLKSMNPMGGGDSDVDLAGGKTELLAKFDQSSQHFMLAQEILLRAVGKNTEADIVKAGIEYSKNSKNSEADRLANSIKVTTQASKTLESVESLKSGGLSAEGKVLYVKSFPSAIKGLKATIQLVPVSKTMVAGVSANPMSAFKELGGIAKIIPKIPGYISNVSSVMGLIIGGAQANDIEGTDDLQASLGEL
;
A
#
# COMPACT_ATOMS: atom_id res chain seq x y z
N MET A 1 4.23 -12.53 60.67
CA MET A 1 4.19 -11.55 59.56
C MET A 1 4.52 -12.28 58.26
N LYS A 2 3.51 -12.73 57.50
CA LYS A 2 3.70 -13.41 56.20
C LYS A 2 3.57 -12.37 55.09
N LYS A 3 4.64 -12.16 54.32
CA LYS A 3 4.64 -11.31 53.13
C LYS A 3 3.83 -12.02 52.04
N ILE A 4 2.72 -11.43 51.63
CA ILE A 4 1.95 -11.86 50.46
C ILE A 4 2.64 -11.25 49.24
N LEU A 5 3.26 -12.11 48.43
CA LEU A 5 3.84 -11.76 47.15
C LEU A 5 2.69 -11.72 46.12
N LEU A 6 2.32 -10.52 45.69
CA LEU A 6 1.33 -10.32 44.62
C LEU A 6 2.02 -10.62 43.27
N ILE A 7 1.75 -11.79 42.70
CA ILE A 7 2.19 -12.13 41.33
C ILE A 7 1.16 -11.52 40.38
N LEU A 8 1.54 -10.43 39.71
CA LEU A 8 0.74 -9.81 38.66
C LEU A 8 0.87 -10.67 37.39
N PHE A 9 -0.15 -11.48 37.11
CA PHE A 9 -0.23 -12.31 35.91
C PHE A 9 -0.73 -11.43 34.75
N ILE A 10 0.19 -10.90 33.94
CA ILE A 10 -0.17 -10.25 32.67
C ILE A 10 -0.54 -11.37 31.69
N LEU A 11 -1.84 -11.56 31.49
CA LEU A 11 -2.37 -12.44 30.45
C LEU A 11 -2.04 -11.83 29.09
N LEU A 12 -0.93 -12.28 28.48
CA LEU A 12 -0.63 -12.04 27.08
C LEU A 12 -1.63 -12.86 26.24
N THR A 13 -2.80 -12.30 25.95
CA THR A 13 -3.72 -12.92 24.99
C THR A 13 -3.03 -12.94 23.61
N PRO A 14 -3.06 -14.07 22.88
CA PRO A 14 -2.59 -14.08 21.51
C PRO A 14 -3.45 -13.11 20.69
N PHE A 15 -2.82 -12.04 20.20
CA PHE A 15 -3.44 -11.01 19.39
C PHE A 15 -4.10 -11.65 18.15
N GLN A 16 -5.42 -11.54 18.07
CA GLN A 16 -6.13 -11.85 16.84
C GLN A 16 -6.08 -10.59 15.98
N VAL A 17 -5.24 -10.59 14.94
CA VAL A 17 -5.41 -9.66 13.83
C VAL A 17 -6.79 -9.96 13.26
N MET A 18 -7.76 -9.06 13.46
CA MET A 18 -9.07 -9.20 12.82
C MET A 18 -8.82 -9.34 11.32
N ALA A 19 -9.32 -10.42 10.72
CA ALA A 19 -9.27 -10.60 9.28
C ALA A 19 -10.01 -9.41 8.65
N LEU A 20 -9.28 -8.52 7.98
CA LEU A 20 -9.86 -7.41 7.23
C LEU A 20 -10.35 -7.98 5.90
N PRO A 21 -11.66 -8.10 5.67
CA PRO A 21 -12.22 -8.91 4.58
C PRO A 21 -11.76 -8.50 3.17
N GLY A 22 -11.20 -7.30 2.97
CA GLY A 22 -10.58 -6.91 1.71
C GLY A 22 -9.08 -7.22 1.58
N LEU A 23 -8.33 -7.35 2.68
CA LEU A 23 -6.86 -7.39 2.63
C LEU A 23 -6.33 -8.74 2.14
N ASP A 24 -7.01 -9.83 2.49
CA ASP A 24 -6.64 -11.19 2.08
C ASP A 24 -7.02 -11.47 0.61
N ASP A 25 -8.10 -10.85 0.12
CA ASP A 25 -8.48 -10.86 -1.30
C ASP A 25 -7.47 -10.08 -2.17
N LEU A 26 -6.83 -9.03 -1.63
CA LEU A 26 -5.74 -8.31 -2.32
C LEU A 26 -4.46 -9.15 -2.44
N LYS A 27 -4.18 -10.04 -1.48
CA LYS A 27 -2.97 -10.88 -1.47
C LYS A 27 -3.02 -12.01 -2.49
N SER A 28 -4.22 -12.46 -2.85
CA SER A 28 -4.46 -13.61 -3.74
C SER A 28 -4.59 -13.24 -5.23
N MET A 29 -4.29 -11.99 -5.61
CA MET A 29 -4.38 -11.49 -6.98
C MET A 29 -3.29 -12.08 -7.89
N ASN A 30 -3.42 -13.36 -8.20
CA ASN A 30 -2.79 -14.00 -9.35
C ASN A 30 -3.45 -13.48 -10.64
N PRO A 31 -2.78 -13.53 -11.80
CA PRO A 31 -3.39 -13.15 -13.07
C PRO A 31 -4.47 -14.20 -13.40
N MET A 32 -5.69 -13.94 -12.95
CA MET A 32 -6.86 -14.72 -13.33
C MET A 32 -7.15 -14.44 -14.79
N GLY A 33 -6.68 -15.35 -15.64
CA GLY A 33 -7.05 -15.43 -17.04
C GLY A 33 -8.53 -15.84 -17.17
N GLY A 34 -9.22 -15.17 -18.08
CA GLY A 34 -10.61 -15.46 -18.42
C GLY A 34 -11.39 -14.17 -18.62
N GLY A 35 -11.19 -13.52 -19.77
CA GLY A 35 -11.97 -12.35 -20.19
C GLY A 35 -12.01 -12.28 -21.71
N ASP A 36 -13.21 -12.02 -22.22
CA ASP A 36 -13.60 -11.99 -23.63
C ASP A 36 -12.69 -11.09 -24.48
N SER A 37 -12.64 -11.37 -25.78
CA SER A 37 -11.74 -10.77 -26.77
C SER A 37 -11.96 -9.27 -27.07
N ASP A 38 -12.91 -8.61 -26.39
CA ASP A 38 -13.34 -7.24 -26.70
C ASP A 38 -13.28 -6.32 -25.46
N VAL A 39 -12.09 -6.24 -24.84
CA VAL A 39 -11.82 -5.29 -23.75
C VAL A 39 -11.52 -3.92 -24.35
N ASP A 40 -12.30 -2.89 -23.99
CA ASP A 40 -11.96 -1.48 -24.29
C ASP A 40 -10.74 -1.04 -23.47
N LEU A 41 -9.56 -1.25 -24.05
CA LEU A 41 -8.28 -0.90 -23.44
C LEU A 41 -8.12 0.62 -23.33
N ALA A 42 -8.63 1.40 -24.28
CA ALA A 42 -8.48 2.85 -24.30
C ALA A 42 -9.32 3.52 -23.19
N GLY A 43 -10.58 3.13 -23.04
CA GLY A 43 -11.43 3.57 -21.93
C GLY A 43 -10.88 3.08 -20.59
N GLY A 44 -10.51 1.80 -20.51
CA GLY A 44 -9.93 1.20 -19.32
C GLY A 44 -8.61 1.86 -18.86
N LYS A 45 -7.78 2.36 -19.79
CA LYS A 45 -6.55 3.10 -19.47
C LYS A 45 -6.83 4.33 -18.62
N THR A 46 -7.82 5.14 -18.99
CA THR A 46 -8.10 6.41 -18.30
C THR A 46 -8.55 6.14 -16.87
N GLU A 47 -9.45 5.18 -16.68
CA GLU A 47 -9.93 4.77 -15.37
C GLU A 47 -8.80 4.16 -14.52
N LEU A 48 -7.97 3.28 -15.11
CA LEU A 48 -6.83 2.66 -14.47
C LEU A 48 -5.85 3.71 -13.94
N LEU A 49 -5.46 4.67 -14.77
CA LEU A 49 -4.51 5.72 -14.40
C LEU A 49 -5.07 6.62 -13.31
N ALA A 50 -6.35 7.01 -13.38
CA ALA A 50 -6.97 7.84 -12.36
C ALA A 50 -6.97 7.15 -10.98
N LYS A 51 -7.37 5.88 -10.91
CA LYS A 51 -7.39 5.11 -9.65
C LYS A 51 -5.99 4.80 -9.15
N PHE A 52 -5.06 4.45 -10.05
CA PHE A 52 -3.66 4.22 -9.70
C PHE A 52 -3.02 5.49 -9.13
N ASP A 53 -3.23 6.65 -9.75
CA ASP A 53 -2.65 7.91 -9.29
C ASP A 53 -3.20 8.30 -7.91
N GLN A 54 -4.50 8.10 -7.65
CA GLN A 54 -5.07 8.31 -6.31
C GLN A 54 -4.46 7.37 -5.26
N SER A 55 -4.40 6.08 -5.58
CA SER A 55 -3.84 5.05 -4.72
C SER A 55 -2.38 5.33 -4.41
N SER A 56 -1.54 5.48 -5.43
CA SER A 56 -0.10 5.65 -5.30
C SER A 56 0.30 6.95 -4.62
N GLN A 57 -0.38 8.07 -4.87
CA GLN A 57 -0.05 9.33 -4.20
C GLN A 57 -0.33 9.28 -2.69
N HIS A 58 -1.50 8.78 -2.29
CA HIS A 58 -1.84 8.65 -0.88
C HIS A 58 -0.96 7.62 -0.19
N PHE A 59 -0.68 6.51 -0.86
CA PHE A 59 0.14 5.46 -0.29
C PHE A 59 1.61 5.86 -0.14
N MET A 60 2.21 6.51 -1.15
CA MET A 60 3.55 7.08 -1.04
C MET A 60 3.62 8.13 0.07
N LEU A 61 2.59 8.97 0.24
CA LEU A 61 2.55 9.93 1.34
C LEU A 61 2.54 9.24 2.72
N ALA A 62 1.79 8.15 2.86
CA ALA A 62 1.82 7.35 4.08
C ALA A 62 3.21 6.76 4.33
N GLN A 63 3.85 6.21 3.31
CA GLN A 63 5.19 5.66 3.39
C GLN A 63 6.24 6.72 3.72
N GLU A 64 6.16 7.91 3.14
CA GLU A 64 7.06 9.03 3.46
C GLU A 64 7.01 9.33 4.96
N ILE A 65 5.80 9.50 5.50
CA ILE A 65 5.59 9.83 6.92
C ILE A 65 6.07 8.70 7.82
N LEU A 66 5.80 7.43 7.47
CA LEU A 66 6.25 6.27 8.23
C LEU A 66 7.77 6.15 8.23
N LEU A 67 8.42 6.36 7.10
CA LEU A 67 9.88 6.37 7.00
C LEU A 67 10.48 7.45 7.91
N ARG A 68 9.87 8.64 8.00
CA ARG A 68 10.27 9.66 8.97
C ARG A 68 10.04 9.21 10.41
N ALA A 69 8.90 8.56 10.69
CA ALA A 69 8.59 8.03 12.03
C ALA A 69 9.66 7.06 12.54
N VAL A 70 10.28 6.28 11.65
CA VAL A 70 11.33 5.31 11.97
C VAL A 70 12.75 5.83 11.73
N GLY A 71 12.93 7.12 11.49
CA GLY A 71 14.25 7.74 11.28
C GLY A 71 14.91 7.47 9.92
N LYS A 72 14.19 6.91 8.95
CA LYS A 72 14.64 6.65 7.56
C LYS A 72 14.45 7.88 6.68
N ASN A 73 15.07 8.99 7.05
CA ASN A 73 14.86 10.29 6.40
C ASN A 73 15.30 10.33 4.93
N THR A 74 16.41 9.66 4.57
CA THR A 74 16.89 9.59 3.19
C THR A 74 15.89 8.90 2.29
N GLU A 75 15.34 7.76 2.74
CA GLU A 75 14.31 7.02 2.02
C GLU A 75 13.01 7.81 1.95
N ALA A 76 12.64 8.53 3.01
CA ALA A 76 11.49 9.43 3.00
C ALA A 76 11.65 10.52 1.92
N ASP A 77 12.84 11.11 1.78
CA ASP A 77 13.10 12.13 0.76
C ASP A 77 13.05 11.56 -0.67
N ILE A 78 13.49 10.30 -0.87
CA ILE A 78 13.30 9.58 -2.14
C ILE A 78 11.82 9.40 -2.46
N VAL A 79 11.00 9.04 -1.46
CA VAL A 79 9.54 8.91 -1.64
C VAL A 79 8.91 10.26 -1.99
N LYS A 80 9.30 11.32 -1.29
CA LYS A 80 8.85 12.68 -1.59
C LYS A 80 9.19 13.10 -3.03
N ALA A 81 10.43 12.86 -3.47
CA ALA A 81 10.83 13.10 -4.86
C ALA A 81 10.02 12.24 -5.85
N GLY A 82 9.67 11.01 -5.47
CA GLY A 82 8.78 10.15 -6.24
C GLY A 82 7.37 10.71 -6.43
N ILE A 83 6.80 11.31 -5.38
CA ILE A 83 5.51 12.02 -5.41
C ILE A 83 5.60 13.26 -6.32
N GLU A 84 6.69 14.01 -6.27
CA GLU A 84 6.90 15.17 -7.14
C GLU A 84 7.04 14.73 -8.61
N TYR A 85 7.81 13.67 -8.86
CA TYR A 85 7.97 13.08 -10.19
C TYR A 85 6.63 12.62 -10.77
N SER A 86 5.76 12.01 -9.96
CA SER A 86 4.45 11.54 -10.40
C SER A 86 3.47 12.68 -10.67
N LYS A 87 3.71 13.91 -10.22
CA LYS A 87 2.85 15.07 -10.53
C LYS A 87 3.30 15.86 -11.75
N ASN A 88 4.52 15.64 -12.22
CA ASN A 88 5.09 16.40 -13.33
C ASN A 88 4.58 15.90 -14.69
N SER A 89 3.69 16.67 -15.32
CA SER A 89 3.08 16.35 -16.63
C SER A 89 4.07 16.34 -17.80
N LYS A 90 5.31 16.80 -17.60
CA LYS A 90 6.39 16.67 -18.62
C LYS A 90 6.92 15.24 -18.72
N ASN A 91 6.74 14.42 -17.69
CA ASN A 91 7.09 13.01 -17.71
C ASN A 91 5.99 12.20 -18.39
N SER A 92 6.36 11.16 -19.14
CA SER A 92 5.37 10.28 -19.76
C SER A 92 4.52 9.57 -18.69
N GLU A 93 3.26 9.27 -19.00
CA GLU A 93 2.38 8.50 -18.11
C GLU A 93 3.00 7.15 -17.73
N ALA A 94 3.67 6.50 -18.68
CA ALA A 94 4.37 5.25 -18.45
C ALA A 94 5.52 5.43 -17.43
N ASP A 95 6.33 6.47 -17.56
CA ASP A 95 7.42 6.72 -16.62
C ASP A 95 6.91 7.09 -15.23
N ARG A 96 5.86 7.91 -15.14
CA ARG A 96 5.20 8.29 -13.88
C ARG A 96 4.65 7.06 -13.14
N LEU A 97 3.97 6.18 -13.87
CA LEU A 97 3.41 4.92 -13.36
C LEU A 97 4.52 3.98 -12.89
N ALA A 98 5.52 3.75 -13.73
CA ALA A 98 6.65 2.87 -13.41
C ALA A 98 7.45 3.38 -12.21
N ASN A 99 7.69 4.70 -12.11
CA ASN A 99 8.38 5.31 -10.99
C ASN A 99 7.59 5.15 -9.69
N SER A 100 6.28 5.40 -9.72
CA SER A 100 5.41 5.26 -8.53
C SER A 100 5.42 3.83 -7.99
N ILE A 101 5.34 2.82 -8.89
CA ILE A 101 5.48 1.41 -8.50
C ILE A 101 6.86 1.17 -7.87
N LYS A 102 7.94 1.60 -8.53
CA LYS A 102 9.32 1.40 -8.05
C LYS A 102 9.54 2.01 -6.66
N VAL A 103 9.21 3.29 -6.50
CA VAL A 103 9.38 4.04 -5.24
C VAL A 103 8.57 3.40 -4.14
N THR A 104 7.31 3.08 -4.40
CA THR A 104 6.42 2.43 -3.43
C THR A 104 6.98 1.07 -2.99
N THR A 105 7.46 0.25 -3.93
CA THR A 105 8.07 -1.06 -3.61
C THR A 105 9.37 -0.92 -2.81
N GLN A 106 10.21 0.06 -3.14
CA GLN A 106 11.46 0.30 -2.40
C GLN A 106 11.18 0.75 -0.97
N ALA A 107 10.26 1.70 -0.79
CA ALA A 107 9.83 2.17 0.52
C ALA A 107 9.23 1.04 1.37
N SER A 108 8.41 0.18 0.77
CA SER A 108 7.86 -1.00 1.45
C SER A 108 8.95 -1.92 1.98
N LYS A 109 9.93 -2.27 1.15
CA LYS A 109 11.05 -3.12 1.57
C LYS A 109 11.85 -2.51 2.71
N THR A 110 12.07 -1.19 2.67
CA THR A 110 12.72 -0.49 3.79
C THR A 110 11.89 -0.62 5.06
N LEU A 111 10.58 -0.34 5.01
CA LEU A 111 9.69 -0.44 6.17
C LEU A 111 9.61 -1.86 6.73
N GLU A 112 9.55 -2.89 5.87
CA GLU A 112 9.59 -4.31 6.28
C GLU A 112 10.88 -4.71 7.00
N SER A 113 11.98 -3.99 6.76
CA SER A 113 13.26 -4.23 7.44
C SER A 113 13.38 -3.54 8.80
N VAL A 114 12.44 -2.67 9.16
CA VAL A 114 12.52 -1.88 10.39
C VAL A 114 12.01 -2.68 11.57
N GLU A 115 12.90 -2.98 12.51
CA GLU A 115 12.59 -3.81 13.68
C GLU A 115 11.57 -3.15 14.62
N SER A 116 11.63 -1.82 14.76
CA SER A 116 10.68 -1.11 15.64
C SER A 116 9.23 -1.22 15.18
N LEU A 117 8.99 -1.57 13.91
CA LEU A 117 7.64 -1.82 13.38
C LEU A 117 7.14 -3.25 13.66
N LYS A 118 8.00 -4.13 14.19
CA LYS A 118 7.67 -5.53 14.49
C LYS A 118 7.59 -5.78 15.98
N SER A 119 8.54 -5.22 16.74
CA SER A 119 8.71 -5.53 18.17
C SER A 119 8.61 -4.29 19.08
N GLY A 120 8.25 -3.14 18.52
CA GLY A 120 8.10 -1.89 19.27
C GLY A 120 9.41 -1.10 19.42
N GLY A 121 9.35 0.04 20.11
CA GLY A 121 10.53 0.89 20.36
C GLY A 121 10.60 2.17 19.51
N LEU A 122 9.49 2.63 18.94
CA LEU A 122 9.40 3.98 18.37
C LEU A 122 9.58 5.06 19.46
N SER A 123 10.30 6.14 19.12
CA SER A 123 10.38 7.34 19.97
C SER A 123 9.02 8.02 20.08
N ALA A 124 8.85 8.91 21.06
CA ALA A 124 7.61 9.69 21.22
C ALA A 124 7.27 10.49 19.95
N GLU A 125 8.27 11.15 19.34
CA GLU A 125 8.13 11.88 18.08
C GLU A 125 7.78 10.94 16.92
N GLY A 126 8.41 9.75 16.90
CA GLY A 126 8.11 8.70 15.94
C GLY A 126 6.66 8.26 16.01
N LYS A 127 6.11 8.05 17.22
CA LYS A 127 4.69 7.70 17.41
C LYS A 127 3.76 8.79 16.88
N VAL A 128 4.06 10.06 17.14
CA VAL A 128 3.27 11.20 16.61
C VAL A 128 3.26 11.21 15.09
N LEU A 129 4.40 10.96 14.45
CA LEU A 129 4.48 10.85 12.99
C LEU A 129 3.73 9.61 12.49
N TYR A 130 3.80 8.49 13.21
CA TYR A 130 3.10 7.27 12.87
C TYR A 130 1.60 7.47 12.72
N VAL A 131 0.95 8.12 13.70
CA VAL A 131 -0.48 8.47 13.65
C VAL A 131 -0.81 9.33 12.44
N LYS A 132 0.05 10.30 12.10
CA LYS A 132 -0.15 11.18 10.93
C LYS A 132 -0.15 10.42 9.60
N SER A 133 0.38 9.21 9.55
CA SER A 133 0.35 8.40 8.33
C SER A 133 -1.02 7.76 8.07
N PHE A 134 -1.86 7.55 9.10
CA PHE A 134 -3.10 6.77 9.00
C PHE A 134 -4.08 7.29 7.95
N PRO A 135 -4.41 8.61 7.88
CA PRO A 135 -5.39 9.09 6.90
C PRO A 135 -4.95 8.81 5.46
N SER A 136 -3.65 8.94 5.18
CA SER A 136 -3.08 8.67 3.86
C SER A 136 -3.02 7.18 3.56
N ALA A 137 -2.71 6.34 4.57
CA ALA A 137 -2.71 4.89 4.44
C ALA A 137 -4.11 4.37 4.08
N ILE A 138 -5.14 4.81 4.81
CA ILE A 138 -6.54 4.43 4.59
C ILE A 138 -7.00 4.87 3.20
N LYS A 139 -6.74 6.13 2.81
CA LYS A 139 -7.10 6.65 1.47
C LYS A 139 -6.39 5.88 0.36
N GLY A 140 -5.10 5.56 0.55
CA GLY A 140 -4.31 4.77 -0.38
C GLY A 140 -4.91 3.39 -0.58
N LEU A 141 -5.23 2.68 0.51
CA LEU A 141 -5.86 1.36 0.45
C LEU A 141 -7.24 1.40 -0.21
N LYS A 142 -8.10 2.36 0.16
CA LYS A 142 -9.43 2.51 -0.44
C LYS A 142 -9.34 2.66 -1.96
N ALA A 143 -8.45 3.51 -2.45
CA ALA A 143 -8.23 3.67 -3.87
C ALA A 143 -7.62 2.40 -4.51
N THR A 144 -6.77 1.65 -3.80
CA THR A 144 -6.27 0.34 -4.23
C THR A 144 -7.39 -0.68 -4.38
N ILE A 145 -8.34 -0.75 -3.45
CA ILE A 145 -9.52 -1.63 -3.53
C ILE A 145 -10.32 -1.29 -4.79
N GLN A 146 -10.52 -0.01 -5.09
CA GLN A 146 -11.21 0.45 -6.29
C GLN A 146 -10.42 0.17 -7.58
N LEU A 147 -9.08 0.12 -7.51
CA LEU A 147 -8.17 -0.18 -8.62
C LEU A 147 -8.25 -1.66 -9.05
N VAL A 148 -8.64 -2.57 -8.15
CA VAL A 148 -8.70 -4.02 -8.40
C VAL A 148 -9.49 -4.41 -9.66
N PRO A 149 -10.78 -4.06 -9.80
CA PRO A 149 -11.60 -4.55 -10.92
C PRO A 149 -11.04 -4.09 -12.27
N VAL A 150 -10.68 -2.81 -12.41
CA VAL A 150 -10.10 -2.28 -13.66
C VAL A 150 -8.73 -2.90 -13.94
N SER A 151 -7.92 -3.16 -12.91
CA SER A 151 -6.62 -3.82 -13.09
C SER A 151 -6.75 -5.25 -13.60
N LYS A 152 -7.71 -6.02 -13.08
CA LYS A 152 -7.99 -7.39 -13.57
C LYS A 152 -8.36 -7.38 -15.05
N THR A 153 -9.29 -6.52 -15.44
CA THR A 153 -9.72 -6.37 -16.84
C THR A 153 -8.56 -5.95 -17.75
N MET A 154 -7.79 -4.94 -17.35
CA MET A 154 -6.66 -4.45 -18.14
C MET A 154 -5.54 -5.47 -18.27
N VAL A 155 -5.21 -6.20 -17.19
CA VAL A 155 -4.21 -7.28 -17.25
C VAL A 155 -4.68 -8.39 -18.19
N ALA A 156 -5.94 -8.82 -18.09
CA ALA A 156 -6.49 -9.85 -18.98
C ALA A 156 -6.44 -9.40 -20.46
N GLY A 157 -6.87 -8.18 -20.77
CA GLY A 157 -6.83 -7.63 -22.13
C GLY A 157 -5.42 -7.50 -22.70
N VAL A 158 -4.46 -7.00 -21.90
CA VAL A 158 -3.04 -6.95 -22.28
C VAL A 158 -2.45 -8.33 -22.52
N SER A 159 -2.80 -9.32 -21.68
CA SER A 159 -2.32 -10.70 -21.83
C SER A 159 -2.93 -11.41 -23.03
N ALA A 160 -4.19 -11.15 -23.36
CA ALA A 160 -4.89 -11.76 -24.49
C ALA A 160 -4.33 -11.27 -25.83
N ASN A 161 -4.05 -9.97 -25.97
CA ASN A 161 -3.58 -9.37 -27.22
C ASN A 161 -2.41 -8.38 -27.01
N PRO A 162 -1.20 -8.86 -26.66
CA PRO A 162 -0.07 -7.98 -26.29
C PRO A 162 0.32 -6.97 -27.37
N MET A 163 0.25 -7.36 -28.65
CA MET A 163 0.63 -6.49 -29.77
C MET A 163 -0.39 -5.36 -29.99
N SER A 164 -1.69 -5.66 -29.94
CA SER A 164 -2.75 -4.66 -30.03
C SER A 164 -2.74 -3.74 -28.81
N ALA A 165 -2.58 -4.31 -27.62
CA ALA A 165 -2.45 -3.53 -26.40
C ALA A 165 -1.25 -2.57 -26.43
N PHE A 166 -0.10 -2.98 -26.98
CA PHE A 166 1.02 -2.06 -27.15
C PHE A 166 0.73 -0.94 -28.15
N LYS A 167 -0.02 -1.22 -29.23
CA LYS A 167 -0.43 -0.19 -30.20
C LYS A 167 -1.37 0.84 -29.58
N GLU A 168 -2.31 0.40 -28.74
CA GLU A 168 -3.34 1.25 -28.14
C GLU A 168 -2.88 1.98 -26.88
N LEU A 169 -2.10 1.31 -26.03
CA LEU A 169 -1.69 1.81 -24.71
C LEU A 169 -0.26 2.34 -24.68
N GLY A 170 0.52 2.09 -25.74
CA GLY A 170 1.92 2.45 -25.81
C GLY A 170 2.75 1.81 -24.69
N GLY A 171 3.61 2.61 -24.07
CA GLY A 171 4.50 2.17 -22.98
C GLY A 171 3.79 1.61 -21.75
N ILE A 172 2.52 1.99 -21.51
CA ILE A 172 1.73 1.56 -20.36
C ILE A 172 1.41 0.06 -20.43
N ALA A 173 1.28 -0.52 -21.62
CA ALA A 173 1.04 -1.96 -21.80
C ALA A 173 2.11 -2.82 -21.09
N LYS A 174 3.36 -2.34 -21.00
CA LYS A 174 4.46 -3.04 -20.33
C LYS A 174 4.41 -2.93 -18.79
N ILE A 175 3.59 -2.04 -18.28
CA ILE A 175 3.52 -1.72 -16.84
C ILE A 175 2.26 -2.32 -16.23
N ILE A 176 1.16 -2.43 -16.97
CA ILE A 176 -0.10 -3.05 -16.52
C ILE A 176 0.12 -4.41 -15.84
N PRO A 177 0.93 -5.34 -16.39
CA PRO A 177 1.20 -6.63 -15.72
C PRO A 177 1.89 -6.52 -14.35
N LYS A 178 2.44 -5.36 -13.99
CA LYS A 178 3.10 -5.11 -12.69
C LYS A 178 2.14 -4.55 -11.63
N ILE A 179 0.95 -4.11 -12.02
CA ILE A 179 -0.03 -3.52 -11.10
C ILE A 179 -0.52 -4.52 -10.03
N PRO A 180 -0.74 -5.83 -10.33
CA PRO A 180 -1.04 -6.80 -9.28
C PRO A 180 0.02 -6.86 -8.18
N GLY A 181 1.30 -6.77 -8.54
CA GLY A 181 2.40 -6.71 -7.57
C GLY A 181 2.37 -5.43 -6.72
N TYR A 182 1.99 -4.30 -7.31
CA TYR A 182 1.74 -3.06 -6.57
C TYR A 182 0.60 -3.20 -5.56
N ILE A 183 -0.54 -3.78 -5.98
CA ILE A 183 -1.71 -4.01 -5.12
C ILE A 183 -1.35 -4.89 -3.93
N SER A 184 -0.65 -6.01 -4.17
CA SER A 184 -0.16 -6.91 -3.14
C SER A 184 0.76 -6.17 -2.15
N ASN A 185 1.65 -5.33 -2.65
CA ASN A 185 2.57 -4.53 -1.83
C ASN A 185 1.84 -3.51 -0.94
N VAL A 186 0.77 -2.86 -1.43
CA VAL A 186 -0.08 -1.98 -0.61
C VAL A 186 -0.72 -2.76 0.53
N SER A 187 -1.26 -3.95 0.23
CA SER A 187 -1.87 -4.84 1.22
C SER A 187 -0.87 -5.27 2.31
N SER A 188 0.31 -5.74 1.92
CA SER A 188 1.37 -6.16 2.86
C SER A 188 1.81 -5.03 3.79
N VAL A 189 2.05 -3.83 3.26
CA VAL A 189 2.46 -2.70 4.10
C VAL A 189 1.32 -2.17 4.96
N MET A 190 0.05 -2.25 4.53
CA MET A 190 -1.05 -1.96 5.45
C MET A 190 -1.06 -2.93 6.65
N GLY A 191 -0.81 -4.22 6.41
CA GLY A 191 -0.63 -5.19 7.50
C GLY A 191 0.50 -4.80 8.45
N LEU A 192 1.62 -4.32 7.91
CA LEU A 192 2.75 -3.79 8.69
C LEU A 192 2.40 -2.49 9.44
N ILE A 193 1.54 -1.62 8.89
CA ILE A 193 1.07 -0.41 9.58
C ILE A 193 0.23 -0.79 10.80
N ILE A 194 -0.69 -1.75 10.65
CA ILE A 194 -1.54 -2.19 11.76
C ILE A 194 -0.69 -2.89 12.83
N GLY A 195 0.16 -3.84 12.41
CA GLY A 195 1.03 -4.56 13.33
C GLY A 195 2.02 -3.65 14.05
N GLY A 196 2.60 -2.68 13.34
CA GLY A 196 3.49 -1.69 13.93
C GLY A 196 2.78 -0.72 14.86
N ALA A 197 1.53 -0.36 14.57
CA ALA A 197 0.70 0.44 15.46
C ALA A 197 0.46 -0.28 16.79
N GLN A 198 0.09 -1.57 16.73
CA GLN A 198 -0.11 -2.42 17.91
C GLN A 198 1.18 -2.61 18.70
N ALA A 199 2.28 -2.97 18.03
CA ALA A 199 3.57 -3.21 18.69
C ALA A 199 4.16 -1.98 19.39
N ASN A 200 3.70 -0.77 19.02
CA ASN A 200 4.17 0.49 19.60
C ASN A 200 3.12 1.20 20.44
N ASP A 201 1.98 0.58 20.74
CA ASP A 201 0.88 1.21 21.47
C ASP A 201 0.52 2.58 20.89
N ILE A 202 0.34 2.65 19.56
CA ILE A 202 0.03 3.90 18.87
C ILE A 202 -1.41 4.30 19.15
N GLU A 203 -1.60 5.55 19.59
CA GLU A 203 -2.92 6.14 19.79
C GLU A 203 -3.73 6.16 18.48
N GLY A 204 -5.03 5.83 18.55
CA GLY A 204 -5.90 5.73 17.38
C GLY A 204 -5.77 4.43 16.58
N THR A 205 -5.11 3.40 17.12
CA THR A 205 -5.06 2.06 16.50
C THR A 205 -6.47 1.47 16.33
N ASP A 206 -7.35 1.63 17.32
CA ASP A 206 -8.73 1.14 17.25
C ASP A 206 -9.53 1.87 16.16
N ASP A 207 -9.37 3.20 16.06
CA ASP A 207 -10.01 4.01 15.02
C ASP A 207 -9.51 3.65 13.61
N LEU A 208 -8.20 3.36 13.48
CA LEU A 208 -7.63 2.83 12.25
C LEU A 208 -8.30 1.51 11.85
N GLN A 209 -8.41 0.56 12.79
CA GLN A 209 -9.04 -0.73 12.51
C GLN A 209 -10.52 -0.59 12.16
N ALA A 210 -11.26 0.25 12.88
CA ALA A 210 -12.66 0.55 12.58
C ALA A 210 -12.81 1.12 11.16
N SER A 211 -11.99 2.13 10.81
CA SER A 211 -11.99 2.74 9.47
C SER A 211 -11.69 1.74 8.36
N LEU A 212 -10.86 0.72 8.64
CA LEU A 212 -10.53 -0.34 7.69
C LEU A 212 -11.64 -1.39 7.57
N GLY A 213 -12.41 -1.63 8.64
CA GLY A 213 -13.58 -2.52 8.61
C GLY A 213 -14.76 -1.96 7.81
N GLU A 214 -14.77 -0.65 7.54
CA GLU A 214 -15.80 0.03 6.73
C GLU A 214 -15.49 0.08 5.23
N LEU A 215 -14.30 -0.39 4.80
CA LEU A 215 -13.86 -0.41 3.39
C LEU A 215 -14.34 -1.66 2.64
#